data_AF-A0A952EWB3-F1
#
_entry.id   AF-A0A952EWB3-F1
#
_cell.length_a   1.000
_cell.length_b   1.000
_cell.length_c   1.000
_cell.angle_alpha   90.00
_cell.angle_beta   90.00
_cell.angle_gamma   90.00
#
_symmetry.space_group_name_H-M   'P 1'
#
loop_
_entity.id
_entity.type
_entity.pdbx_description
1 polymer ?
#
loop_
_entity_poly.entity_id
_entity_poly.type
_entity_poly.pdbx_seq_one_letter_code
_entity_poly.pdbx_strand_id
1 'polypeptide(L)' 'MSAKHQVQAGDTLWGLAEGFYGDGRLNSVIAVVNDLANPDHIVVGQELEIPYVTFRYQVKAGDTKKKLALKFYNDVTMS' A
#
# COMPACT_ATOMS: atom_id res chain seq x y z
N MET A 1 4.10 -11.32 -0.78
CA MET A 1 5.51 -10.87 -0.85
C MET A 1 5.50 -9.35 -0.74
N SER A 2 6.46 -8.78 -0.05
CA SER A 2 6.68 -7.33 0.07
C SER A 2 8.13 -7.04 -0.31
N ALA A 3 8.36 -5.91 -0.98
CA ALA A 3 9.70 -5.39 -1.22
C ALA A 3 10.04 -4.42 -0.10
N LYS A 4 11.30 -4.39 0.35
CA LYS A 4 11.79 -3.33 1.23
C LYS A 4 12.53 -2.30 0.39
N HIS A 5 12.15 -1.03 0.51
CA HIS A 5 12.79 0.09 -0.18
C HIS A 5 13.29 1.09 0.83
N GLN A 6 14.56 1.48 0.75
CA GLN A 6 15.10 2.55 1.58
C GLN A 6 14.89 3.89 0.87
N VAL A 7 14.16 4.80 1.50
CA VAL A 7 13.84 6.12 0.95
C VAL A 7 15.12 6.89 0.68
N GLN A 8 15.29 7.34 -0.55
CA GLN A 8 16.41 8.18 -0.98
C GLN A 8 16.00 9.66 -1.07
N ALA A 9 16.98 10.55 -1.08
CA ALA A 9 16.71 11.98 -1.24
C ALA A 9 16.06 12.25 -2.61
N GLY A 10 14.84 12.79 -2.59
CA GLY A 10 14.03 13.02 -3.80
C GLY A 10 13.00 11.92 -4.09
N ASP A 11 13.02 10.82 -3.35
CA ASP A 11 11.93 9.84 -3.42
C ASP A 11 10.65 10.46 -2.90
N THR A 12 9.55 10.14 -3.59
CA THR A 12 8.20 10.47 -3.15
C THR A 12 7.39 9.20 -3.08
N LEU A 13 6.45 9.14 -2.13
CA LEU A 13 5.56 8.00 -2.00
C LEU A 13 4.74 7.76 -3.28
N TRP A 14 4.41 8.84 -4.00
CA TRP A 14 3.81 8.77 -5.33
C TRP A 14 4.74 8.12 -6.35
N GLY A 15 5.98 8.57 -6.46
CA GLY A 15 6.96 8.01 -7.41
C GLY A 15 7.29 6.56 -7.12
N LEU A 16 7.38 6.18 -5.84
CA LEU A 16 7.53 4.78 -5.43
C LEU A 16 6.29 3.97 -5.85
N ALA A 17 5.08 4.44 -5.55
CA ALA A 17 3.87 3.75 -5.98
C ALA A 17 3.75 3.63 -7.50
N GLU A 18 4.14 4.66 -8.25
CA GLU A 18 4.17 4.63 -9.71
C GLU A 18 5.25 3.66 -10.24
N GLY A 19 6.44 3.64 -9.66
CA GLY A 19 7.52 2.74 -10.08
C GLY A 19 7.25 1.27 -9.74
N PHE A 20 6.73 0.99 -8.54
CA PHE A 20 6.46 -0.38 -8.08
C PHE A 20 5.13 -0.93 -8.57
N TYR A 21 4.10 -0.10 -8.72
CA TYR A 21 2.74 -0.54 -9.07
C TYR A 21 2.25 -0.06 -10.43
N GLY A 22 2.98 0.83 -11.10
CA GLY A 22 2.52 1.52 -12.30
C GLY A 22 1.39 2.53 -12.02
N ASP A 23 1.07 2.80 -10.76
CA ASP A 23 0.00 3.73 -10.36
C ASP A 23 0.36 4.46 -9.07
N GLY A 24 0.69 5.75 -9.19
CA GLY A 24 1.05 6.61 -8.07
C GLY A 24 -0.06 6.79 -7.03
N ARG A 25 -1.33 6.50 -7.37
CA ARG A 25 -2.48 6.57 -6.42
C ARG A 25 -2.42 5.50 -5.34
N LEU A 26 -1.61 4.46 -5.55
CA LEU A 26 -1.38 3.40 -4.57
C LEU A 26 -0.40 3.79 -3.47
N ASN A 27 0.05 5.05 -3.41
CA ASN A 27 0.85 5.57 -2.30
C ASN A 27 0.19 5.34 -0.92
N SER A 28 -1.14 5.41 -0.86
CA SER A 28 -1.93 5.18 0.36
C SER A 28 -1.75 3.77 0.91
N VAL A 29 -1.52 2.78 0.04
CA VAL A 29 -1.29 1.39 0.44
C VAL A 29 0.06 1.26 1.16
N ILE A 30 1.10 1.90 0.62
CA ILE A 30 2.43 1.93 1.25
C ILE A 30 2.33 2.68 2.59
N ALA A 31 1.59 3.79 2.64
CA ALA A 31 1.40 4.54 3.87
C ALA A 31 0.71 3.72 4.97
N VAL A 32 -0.36 2.99 4.63
CA VAL A 32 -1.09 2.13 5.58
C VAL A 32 -0.20 0.98 6.08
N VAL A 33 0.58 0.34 5.20
CA VAL A 33 1.44 -0.78 5.61
C VAL A 33 2.61 -0.34 6.49
N ASN A 34 3.08 0.90 6.33
CA ASN A 34 4.19 1.45 7.11
C ASN A 34 3.73 2.35 8.26
N ASP A 35 2.44 2.34 8.61
CA ASP A 35 1.83 3.21 9.62
C ASP A 35 2.25 4.68 9.50
N LEU A 36 2.35 5.18 8.26
CA LEU A 36 2.74 6.56 7.99
C LEU A 36 1.56 7.48 8.26
N ALA A 37 1.68 8.30 9.30
CA ALA A 37 0.70 9.33 9.64
C ALA A 37 0.50 10.37 8.52
N ASN A 38 1.54 10.61 7.72
CA ASN A 38 1.46 11.49 6.56
C ASN A 38 2.11 10.83 5.33
N PRO A 39 1.32 10.44 4.30
CA PRO A 39 1.82 9.87 3.06
C PRO A 39 2.71 10.84 2.24
N ASP A 40 2.62 12.14 2.48
CA ASP A 40 3.46 13.11 1.77
C ASP A 40 4.79 13.36 2.50
N HIS A 41 4.99 12.74 3.67
CA HIS A 41 6.13 13.00 4.54
C HIS A 41 6.89 11.72 4.83
N ILE A 42 7.86 11.42 3.98
CA ILE A 42 8.80 10.31 4.13
C ILE A 42 10.21 10.84 4.39
N VAL A 43 10.95 10.17 5.27
CA VAL A 43 12.28 10.60 5.69
C VAL A 43 13.33 9.83 4.91
N VAL A 44 14.33 10.53 4.38
CA VAL A 44 15.49 9.89 3.72
C VAL A 44 16.19 8.95 4.70
N GLY A 45 16.45 7.72 4.25
CA GLY A 45 17.03 6.65 5.07
C GLY A 45 16.01 5.76 5.75
N GLN A 46 14.72 6.11 5.72
CA GLN A 46 13.63 5.28 6.24
C GLN A 46 13.45 4.03 5.37
N GLU A 47 13.34 2.85 6.00
CA GLU A 47 12.91 1.64 5.30
C GLU A 47 11.39 1.62 5.19
N LEU A 48 10.89 1.50 3.96
CA LEU A 48 9.48 1.32 3.65
C LEU A 48 9.25 -0.09 3.12
N GLU A 49 8.25 -0.76 3.68
CA GLU A 49 7.72 -2.00 3.19
C GLU A 49 6.68 -1.72 2.09
N ILE A 50 7.02 -2.10 0.87
CA ILE A 50 6.20 -1.94 -0.32
C ILE A 50 5.49 -3.27 -0.59
N PRO A 51 4.21 -3.42 -0.22
CA PRO A 51 3.47 -4.66 -0.44
C PRO A 51 3.28 -4.90 -1.94
N TYR A 52 3.51 -6.10 -2.46
CA TYR A 52 3.22 -6.36 -3.88
C TYR A 52 1.70 -6.41 -4.10
N VAL A 53 1.16 -5.44 -4.84
CA VAL A 53 -0.25 -5.40 -5.24
C VAL A 53 -0.44 -6.23 -6.51
N THR A 54 -0.25 -7.56 -6.40
CA THR A 54 -0.49 -8.49 -7.52
C THR A 54 -1.97 -8.73 -7.79
N PHE A 55 -2.85 -8.38 -6.85
CA PHE A 55 -4.29 -8.58 -6.95
C PHE A 55 -5.03 -7.24 -7.01
N ARG A 56 -5.32 -6.77 -8.23
CA ARG A 56 -6.33 -5.74 -8.45
C ARG A 56 -7.70 -6.44 -8.47
N TYR A 57 -8.45 -6.32 -7.38
CA TYR A 57 -9.83 -6.80 -7.34
C TYR A 57 -10.78 -5.64 -7.64
N GLN A 58 -11.49 -5.73 -8.77
CA GLN A 58 -12.56 -4.79 -9.07
C GLN A 58 -13.78 -5.13 -8.22
N VAL A 59 -14.10 -4.24 -7.28
CA VAL A 59 -15.28 -4.35 -6.40
C VAL A 59 -16.54 -4.44 -7.27
N LYS A 60 -17.35 -5.48 -7.07
CA LYS A 60 -18.64 -5.68 -7.72
C LYS A 60 -19.78 -5.30 -6.78
N ALA A 61 -20.96 -5.03 -7.34
CA ALA A 61 -22.15 -4.75 -6.55
C ALA A 61 -22.42 -5.91 -5.58
N GLY A 62 -22.46 -5.62 -4.27
CA GLY A 62 -22.64 -6.61 -3.20
C GLY A 62 -21.38 -7.00 -2.43
N ASP A 63 -20.21 -6.52 -2.86
CA ASP A 63 -18.97 -6.62 -2.10
C ASP A 63 -18.94 -5.60 -0.96
N THR A 64 -18.38 -6.01 0.17
CA THR A 64 -18.16 -5.13 1.33
C THR A 64 -16.70 -5.24 1.76
N LYS A 65 -16.16 -4.18 2.38
CA LYS A 65 -14.78 -4.21 2.94
C LYS A 65 -14.55 -5.45 3.79
N LYS A 66 -15.53 -5.82 4.63
CA LYS A 66 -15.50 -7.03 5.45
C LYS A 66 -15.45 -8.34 4.64
N LYS A 67 -16.25 -8.47 3.57
CA LYS A 67 -16.23 -9.66 2.69
C LYS A 67 -14.92 -9.78 1.93
N LEU A 68 -14.36 -8.66 1.46
CA LEU A 68 -13.09 -8.64 0.76
C LEU A 68 -11.93 -8.94 1.71
N ALA A 69 -11.93 -8.35 2.91
CA ALA A 69 -10.95 -8.66 3.96
C ALA A 69 -10.99 -10.15 4.34
N LEU A 70 -12.19 -10.71 4.54
CA LEU A 70 -12.36 -12.14 4.80
C LEU A 70 -11.86 -13.01 3.64
N LYS A 71 -12.18 -12.63 2.40
CA LYS A 71 -11.85 -13.42 1.21
C LYS A 71 -10.35 -13.43 0.90
N PHE A 72 -9.65 -12.33 1.13
CA PHE A 72 -8.23 -12.18 0.76
C PHE A 72 -7.26 -12.34 1.92
N TYR A 73 -7.66 -11.94 3.13
CA TYR A 73 -6.80 -11.94 4.31
C TYR A 73 -7.25 -12.94 5.38
N ASN A 74 -8.43 -13.55 5.23
CA ASN A 74 -9.03 -14.47 6.20
C ASN A 74 -9.09 -13.89 7.63
N ASP A 75 -9.10 -12.57 7.74
CA ASP A 75 -9.06 -11.85 9.01
C ASP A 75 -10.37 -11.09 9.21
N VAL A 76 -11.10 -11.49 10.26
CA VAL A 76 -12.42 -10.95 10.63
C VAL A 76 -12.32 -9.72 11.54
N THR A 77 -11.12 -9.33 11.96
CA THR A 77 -10.92 -8.29 12.98
C THR A 77 -10.76 -6.86 12.44
N MET A 78 -10.55 -6.69 11.13
CA MET A 78 -10.58 -5.38 10.47
C MET A 78 -12.05 -4.91 10.30
N SER A 79 -12.65 -4.44 11.40
CA SER A 79 -14.00 -3.86 11.46
C SER A 79 -14.02 -2.39 11.05
#